data_AF-A0A6J1BSR3-F1
#
_entry.id   AF-A0A6J1BSR3-F1
#
_cell.length_a   1.000
_cell.length_b   1.000
_cell.length_c   1.000
_cell.angle_alpha   90.00
_cell.angle_beta   90.00
_cell.angle_gamma   90.00
#
_symmetry.space_group_name_H-M   'P 1'
#
loop_
_entity.id
_entity.type
_entity.pdbx_description
1 polymer ?
#
loop_
_entity_poly.entity_id
_entity_poly.type
_entity_poly.pdbx_seq_one_letter_code
_entity_poly.pdbx_strand_id
1 'polypeptide(L)'
;MNKVWLLVFVLFNSEFFPFGSSLNVTTRPDVVNIGAIFSFNSTVGKVARVAIEAALEDVNSEPAVLNGTKLKLTMQDTNYSGFLGIVEALKLVQNEIVAIIGPQFSVTAHLVSHIANELHVPLVSYAATDPALSSLQYPFFVRTTQSDLFQMAAIADIIEYYEWRNVIAVFVDDDHGRNGISVLGDKLEESRAKISYKAPMRPGATRNEITNVLVKVDLMDSRIFVLHTYADWGLEVLDVAETLGMLGSGYVWIVTDWLSTVLDTYSPVSSNVIANVQGVVTLRMHTSDSKQKTNLVTGWSNLTSRKASNGPFGLSTYGLYAYDTVWLLAHAIDKFFNQGGNISFSKDSRLTQLGLGGGKLPFDVLSIFNGGELLLKSISEVNMIGVTGPIKFTSDGYLIHPAYQVINVVGNGYRRIGYWSNYSGLSIVPPEILYRKPPNRSRSTQQLYDVIWPGQTTQKPRGWVFPNNGRELRIGVPNRVVYREFVSLVQGPDTFGGYCIDVFTAALNFLPYAVPYKLIPFGDGHNNPKVSDLVSLVAAGVYDAAVGDLAITTNRTRMVDFTQPYIESGLVVVAPVRKRNSNEWAFLRPFTPMMWCVTGILFLVVGVVVWILEHRINDDFRGPPKRQIVTILW
;
A
#
# COMPACT_ATOMS: atom_id res chain seq x y z
N MET A 1 -89.97 -44.08 22.22
CA MET A 1 -89.79 -42.64 22.52
C MET A 1 -89.54 -42.52 24.01
N ASN A 2 -88.42 -42.01 24.54
CA ASN A 2 -87.31 -41.21 24.01
C ASN A 2 -86.15 -41.46 24.99
N LYS A 3 -85.02 -42.12 24.70
CA LYS A 3 -84.06 -42.04 23.58
C LYS A 3 -83.55 -40.64 23.21
N VAL A 4 -83.92 -39.59 23.95
CA VAL A 4 -83.44 -38.22 23.70
C VAL A 4 -82.57 -37.67 24.85
N TRP A 5 -82.65 -38.23 26.06
CA TRP A 5 -81.90 -37.73 27.22
C TRP A 5 -80.53 -38.39 27.48
N LEU A 6 -80.24 -39.53 26.84
CA LEU A 6 -78.95 -40.22 26.99
C LEU A 6 -77.89 -39.76 25.97
N LEU A 7 -78.30 -38.99 24.96
CA LEU A 7 -77.39 -38.46 23.92
C LEU A 7 -76.78 -37.11 24.30
N VAL A 8 -77.36 -36.38 25.26
CA VAL A 8 -76.82 -35.08 25.70
C VAL A 8 -75.68 -35.24 26.72
N PHE A 9 -75.63 -36.33 27.48
CA PHE A 9 -74.53 -36.59 28.43
C PHE A 9 -73.27 -37.20 27.81
N VAL A 10 -73.40 -37.77 26.59
CA VAL A 10 -72.26 -38.35 25.84
C VAL A 10 -71.60 -37.31 24.92
N LEU A 11 -72.28 -36.20 24.59
CA LEU A 11 -71.72 -35.14 23.72
C LEU A 11 -70.95 -34.04 24.47
N PHE A 12 -70.99 -33.99 25.80
CA PHE A 12 -70.19 -33.04 26.60
C PHE A 12 -68.93 -33.64 27.26
N ASN A 13 -68.64 -34.93 27.00
CA ASN A 13 -67.45 -35.61 27.52
C ASN A 13 -66.42 -35.99 26.44
N SER A 14 -66.49 -35.40 25.24
CA SER A 14 -65.59 -35.70 24.12
C SER A 14 -64.76 -34.51 23.59
N GLU A 15 -64.63 -33.41 24.34
CA GLU A 15 -63.75 -32.29 23.97
C GLU A 15 -62.72 -31.90 25.05
N PHE A 16 -62.20 -32.90 25.76
CA PHE A 16 -60.85 -32.82 26.29
C PHE A 16 -60.03 -33.91 25.60
N PHE A 17 -59.65 -33.64 24.35
CA PHE A 17 -58.39 -34.18 23.89
C PHE A 17 -57.34 -33.74 24.92
N PRO A 18 -56.53 -34.64 25.48
CA PRO A 18 -55.32 -34.18 26.12
C PRO A 18 -54.55 -33.50 24.99
N PHE A 19 -54.47 -32.17 25.03
CA PHE A 19 -53.23 -31.51 24.66
C PHE A 19 -52.20 -32.09 25.63
N GLY A 20 -51.75 -33.32 25.34
CA GLY A 20 -50.40 -33.70 25.59
C GLY A 20 -49.62 -32.63 24.86
N SER A 21 -49.28 -31.58 25.60
CA SER A 21 -47.98 -30.97 25.43
C SER A 21 -47.01 -32.12 25.60
N SER A 22 -46.75 -32.84 24.50
CA SER A 22 -45.39 -33.20 24.21
C SER A 22 -44.66 -31.86 24.16
N LEU A 23 -44.32 -31.34 25.34
CA LEU A 23 -42.98 -30.88 25.55
C LEU A 23 -42.15 -32.03 24.99
N ASN A 24 -41.81 -31.94 23.70
CA ASN A 24 -40.56 -32.49 23.22
C ASN A 24 -39.54 -31.76 24.08
N VAL A 25 -39.34 -32.29 25.29
CA VAL A 25 -38.15 -32.06 26.08
C VAL A 25 -37.10 -32.66 25.17
N THR A 26 -36.58 -31.83 24.26
CA THR A 26 -35.36 -32.12 23.53
C THR A 26 -34.33 -32.31 24.61
N THR A 27 -34.14 -33.56 25.02
CA THR A 27 -33.19 -33.92 26.05
C THR A 27 -31.84 -33.47 25.55
N ARG A 28 -31.29 -32.44 26.22
CA ARG A 28 -29.98 -31.91 25.91
C ARG A 28 -28.99 -33.09 25.94
N PRO A 29 -28.18 -33.30 24.88
CA PRO A 29 -27.29 -34.44 24.84
C PRO A 29 -26.19 -34.31 25.89
N ASP A 30 -25.75 -35.42 26.46
CA ASP A 30 -24.62 -35.42 27.42
C ASP A 30 -23.30 -35.03 26.75
N VAL A 31 -23.15 -35.32 25.46
CA VAL A 31 -21.94 -35.10 24.68
C VAL A 31 -22.26 -34.54 23.30
N VAL A 32 -21.48 -33.56 22.85
CA VAL A 32 -21.53 -32.99 21.50
C VAL A 32 -20.18 -33.17 20.81
N ASN A 33 -20.20 -33.74 19.61
CA ASN A 33 -18.99 -33.97 18.82
C ASN A 33 -18.65 -32.71 18.00
N ILE A 34 -17.42 -32.23 18.13
CA ILE A 34 -16.85 -31.17 17.28
C ILE A 34 -15.57 -31.67 16.62
N GLY A 35 -15.28 -31.13 15.44
CA GLY A 35 -14.06 -31.44 14.68
C GLY A 35 -13.07 -30.28 14.74
N ALA A 36 -11.78 -30.57 14.56
CA ALA A 36 -10.79 -29.56 14.20
C ALA A 36 -9.87 -30.09 13.10
N ILE A 37 -9.51 -29.21 12.16
CA ILE A 37 -8.67 -29.57 11.01
C ILE A 37 -7.63 -28.48 10.76
N PHE A 38 -6.34 -28.80 10.85
CA PHE A 38 -5.25 -27.84 10.59
C PHE A 38 -3.89 -28.59 10.54
N SER A 39 -2.79 -27.93 10.13
CA SER A 39 -1.48 -28.60 10.10
C SER A 39 -0.79 -28.54 11.46
N PHE A 40 -0.64 -29.69 12.12
CA PHE A 40 -0.15 -29.75 13.50
C PHE A 40 1.29 -29.27 13.68
N ASN A 41 2.13 -29.48 12.66
CA ASN A 41 3.57 -29.16 12.73
C ASN A 41 3.92 -27.75 12.27
N SER A 42 2.94 -26.92 11.94
CA SER A 42 3.17 -25.53 11.54
C SER A 42 3.37 -24.60 12.72
N THR A 43 4.01 -23.45 12.45
CA THR A 43 4.23 -22.40 13.45
C THR A 43 2.92 -22.00 14.15
N VAL A 44 1.83 -21.86 13.39
CA VAL A 44 0.48 -21.56 13.94
C VAL A 44 -0.16 -22.81 14.55
N GLY A 45 -0.18 -23.93 13.83
CA GLY A 45 -0.94 -25.11 14.23
C GLY A 45 -0.44 -25.79 15.50
N LYS A 46 0.87 -25.79 15.77
CA LYS A 46 1.39 -26.36 17.02
C LYS A 46 0.91 -25.58 18.26
N VAL A 47 0.79 -24.26 18.13
CA VAL A 47 0.25 -23.37 19.17
C VAL A 47 -1.25 -23.57 19.30
N ALA A 48 -1.96 -23.56 18.17
CA ALA A 48 -3.39 -23.74 18.14
C ALA A 48 -3.84 -25.09 18.73
N ARG A 49 -3.10 -26.19 18.49
CA ARG A 49 -3.41 -27.50 19.07
C ARG A 49 -3.47 -27.45 20.59
N VAL A 50 -2.43 -26.91 21.23
CA VAL A 50 -2.36 -26.79 22.69
C VAL A 50 -3.44 -25.84 23.21
N ALA A 51 -3.69 -24.74 22.50
CA ALA A 51 -4.72 -23.77 22.87
C ALA A 51 -6.14 -24.34 22.80
N ILE A 52 -6.47 -25.07 21.73
CA ILE A 52 -7.78 -25.73 21.54
C ILE A 52 -8.00 -26.80 22.61
N GLU A 53 -6.98 -27.61 22.91
CA GLU A 53 -7.06 -28.63 23.97
C GLU A 53 -7.26 -28.00 25.35
N ALA A 54 -6.52 -26.94 25.67
CA ALA A 54 -6.67 -26.21 26.93
C ALA A 54 -8.07 -25.60 27.06
N ALA A 55 -8.57 -24.95 26.00
CA ALA A 55 -9.93 -24.40 25.99
C ALA A 55 -11.00 -25.48 26.14
N LEU A 56 -10.80 -26.66 25.54
CA LEU A 56 -11.73 -27.78 25.68
C LEU A 56 -11.80 -28.29 27.12
N GLU A 57 -10.65 -28.40 27.80
CA GLU A 57 -10.56 -28.76 29.22
C GLU A 57 -11.26 -27.71 30.10
N ASP A 58 -11.02 -26.43 29.84
CA ASP A 58 -11.63 -25.33 30.60
C ASP A 58 -13.15 -25.27 30.41
N VAL A 59 -13.65 -25.35 29.16
CA VAL A 59 -15.09 -25.35 28.85
C VAL A 59 -15.80 -26.53 29.51
N ASN A 60 -15.24 -27.74 29.42
CA ASN A 60 -15.84 -28.94 29.99
C ASN A 60 -15.81 -28.97 31.52
N SER A 61 -14.97 -28.12 32.14
CA SER A 61 -14.86 -28.00 33.60
C SER A 61 -15.73 -26.88 34.17
N GLU A 62 -16.25 -25.97 33.33
CA GLU A 62 -17.07 -24.83 33.73
C GLU A 62 -18.57 -25.19 33.69
N PRO A 63 -19.24 -25.42 34.85
CA PRO A 63 -20.64 -25.83 34.87
C PRO A 63 -21.60 -24.75 34.36
N ALA A 64 -21.16 -23.48 34.36
CA ALA A 64 -21.96 -22.36 33.89
C ALA A 64 -22.17 -22.35 32.37
N VAL A 65 -21.35 -23.11 31.62
CA VAL A 65 -21.42 -23.20 30.16
C VAL A 65 -21.89 -24.60 29.77
N LEU A 66 -22.82 -24.69 28.80
CA LEU A 66 -23.39 -25.94 28.28
C LEU A 66 -24.25 -26.77 29.26
N ASN A 67 -24.58 -26.27 30.46
CA ASN A 67 -25.51 -26.89 31.45
C ASN A 67 -25.35 -28.42 31.58
N GLY A 68 -24.10 -28.89 31.71
CA GLY A 68 -23.78 -30.31 31.89
C GLY A 68 -23.43 -31.09 30.60
N THR A 69 -23.69 -30.54 29.42
CA THR A 69 -23.25 -31.12 28.14
C THR A 69 -21.75 -30.94 27.96
N LYS A 70 -21.04 -31.99 27.56
CA LYS A 70 -19.59 -31.97 27.30
C LYS A 70 -19.28 -31.89 25.81
N LEU A 71 -18.24 -31.15 25.45
CA LEU A 71 -17.68 -31.14 24.11
C LEU A 71 -16.65 -32.27 23.97
N LYS A 72 -16.78 -33.07 22.90
CA LYS A 72 -15.80 -34.07 22.49
C LYS A 72 -15.17 -33.66 21.17
N LEU A 73 -13.84 -33.55 21.17
CA LEU A 73 -13.07 -33.07 20.03
C LEU A 73 -12.38 -34.21 19.28
N THR A 74 -12.51 -34.19 17.95
CA THR A 74 -11.70 -35.02 17.04
C THR A 74 -10.86 -34.10 16.16
N MET A 75 -9.53 -34.29 16.15
CA MET A 75 -8.62 -33.49 15.32
C MET A 75 -8.10 -34.30 14.12
N GLN A 76 -7.91 -33.64 12.97
CA GLN A 76 -7.21 -34.19 11.82
C GLN A 76 -6.08 -33.27 11.33
N ASP A 77 -4.97 -33.87 10.91
CA ASP A 77 -3.79 -33.16 10.42
C ASP A 77 -3.83 -33.01 8.89
N THR A 78 -3.82 -31.78 8.40
CA THR A 78 -3.81 -31.54 6.94
C THR A 78 -2.42 -31.60 6.32
N ASN A 79 -1.36 -31.62 7.13
CA ASN A 79 0.03 -31.68 6.69
C ASN A 79 0.36 -30.70 5.53
N TYR A 80 -0.09 -29.44 5.65
CA TYR A 80 0.14 -28.34 4.69
C TYR A 80 -0.48 -28.53 3.30
N SER A 81 -1.29 -29.56 3.10
CA SER A 81 -1.85 -29.89 1.80
C SER A 81 -3.34 -29.55 1.76
N GLY A 82 -3.76 -28.72 0.79
CA GLY A 82 -5.18 -28.50 0.51
C GLY A 82 -5.93 -29.78 0.13
N PHE A 83 -5.28 -30.68 -0.62
CA PHE A 83 -5.86 -31.99 -1.00
C PHE A 83 -6.12 -32.88 0.22
N LEU A 84 -5.10 -33.15 1.04
CA LEU A 84 -5.28 -33.82 2.33
C LEU A 84 -6.32 -33.11 3.21
N GLY A 85 -6.40 -31.78 3.19
CA GLY A 85 -7.45 -31.03 3.86
C GLY A 85 -8.87 -31.45 3.45
N ILE A 86 -9.12 -31.73 2.17
CA ILE A 86 -10.39 -32.29 1.70
C ILE A 86 -10.62 -33.69 2.28
N VAL A 87 -9.63 -34.58 2.17
CA VAL A 87 -9.73 -35.97 2.64
C VAL A 87 -10.00 -36.03 4.14
N GLU A 88 -9.29 -35.21 4.92
CA GLU A 88 -9.44 -35.15 6.37
C GLU A 88 -10.76 -34.48 6.78
N ALA A 89 -11.23 -33.47 6.05
CA ALA A 89 -12.54 -32.88 6.29
C ALA A 89 -13.66 -33.89 6.07
N LEU A 90 -13.59 -34.70 5.02
CA LEU A 90 -14.54 -35.78 4.75
C LEU A 90 -14.55 -36.84 5.86
N LYS A 91 -13.38 -37.20 6.41
CA LYS A 91 -13.30 -38.09 7.58
C LYS A 91 -13.90 -37.48 8.85
N LEU A 92 -13.76 -36.16 9.04
CA LEU A 92 -14.34 -35.48 10.20
C LEU A 92 -15.87 -35.48 10.16
N VAL A 93 -16.46 -35.12 9.03
CA VAL A 93 -17.92 -35.05 8.88
C VAL A 93 -18.60 -36.42 8.96
N GLN A 94 -17.88 -37.51 8.68
CA GLN A 94 -18.38 -38.88 8.91
C GLN A 94 -18.61 -39.20 10.41
N ASN A 95 -18.01 -38.44 11.32
CA ASN A 95 -18.17 -38.65 12.77
C ASN A 95 -19.31 -37.83 13.38
N GLU A 96 -20.30 -37.41 12.58
CA GLU A 96 -21.50 -36.68 13.04
C GLU A 96 -21.15 -35.47 13.91
N ILE A 97 -20.18 -34.68 13.46
CA ILE A 97 -19.77 -33.44 14.14
C ILE A 97 -20.73 -32.30 13.81
N VAL A 98 -20.94 -31.40 14.77
CA VAL A 98 -21.85 -30.24 14.59
C VAL A 98 -21.14 -28.98 14.11
N ALA A 99 -19.82 -28.90 14.27
CA ALA A 99 -19.00 -27.77 13.83
C ALA A 99 -17.55 -28.21 13.61
N ILE A 100 -16.83 -27.49 12.75
CA ILE A 100 -15.41 -27.71 12.46
C ILE A 100 -14.61 -26.46 12.85
N ILE A 101 -13.58 -26.63 13.67
CA ILE A 101 -12.59 -25.59 14.00
C ILE A 101 -11.46 -25.63 12.97
N GLY A 102 -11.13 -24.48 12.40
CA GLY A 102 -10.15 -24.35 11.32
C GLY A 102 -10.82 -24.27 9.93
N PRO A 103 -10.07 -24.47 8.83
CA PRO A 103 -8.64 -24.73 8.79
C PRO A 103 -7.78 -23.49 8.99
N GLN A 104 -6.49 -23.71 9.20
CA GLN A 104 -5.52 -22.62 9.39
C GLN A 104 -5.10 -21.92 8.10
N PHE A 105 -5.00 -22.66 6.99
CA PHE A 105 -4.56 -22.10 5.71
C PHE A 105 -5.77 -21.72 4.88
N SER A 106 -5.78 -20.50 4.35
CA SER A 106 -6.91 -19.99 3.57
C SER A 106 -7.20 -20.84 2.32
N VAL A 107 -6.17 -21.34 1.64
CA VAL A 107 -6.33 -22.28 0.52
C VAL A 107 -7.10 -23.54 0.94
N THR A 108 -6.83 -24.07 2.13
CA THR A 108 -7.59 -25.22 2.66
C THR A 108 -9.00 -24.79 3.05
N ALA A 109 -9.19 -23.58 3.58
CA ALA A 109 -10.51 -23.06 3.94
C ALA A 109 -11.42 -22.94 2.70
N HIS A 110 -10.91 -22.47 1.56
CA HIS A 110 -11.68 -22.41 0.32
C HIS A 110 -12.21 -23.79 -0.09
N LEU A 111 -11.37 -24.82 -0.01
CA LEU A 111 -11.73 -26.18 -0.39
C LEU A 111 -12.73 -26.80 0.59
N VAL A 112 -12.47 -26.69 1.90
CA VAL A 112 -13.32 -27.29 2.94
C VAL A 112 -14.66 -26.54 3.08
N SER A 113 -14.71 -25.24 2.74
CA SER A 113 -15.94 -24.46 2.79
C SER A 113 -17.01 -24.98 1.81
N HIS A 114 -16.62 -25.56 0.67
CA HIS A 114 -17.58 -26.22 -0.22
C HIS A 114 -18.24 -27.44 0.44
N ILE A 115 -17.47 -28.23 1.20
CA ILE A 115 -17.98 -29.38 1.96
C ILE A 115 -18.90 -28.89 3.09
N ALA A 116 -18.45 -27.87 3.83
CA ALA A 116 -19.22 -27.25 4.91
C ALA A 116 -20.58 -26.72 4.42
N ASN A 117 -20.60 -26.07 3.27
CA ASN A 117 -21.83 -25.58 2.63
C ASN A 117 -22.77 -26.73 2.24
N GLU A 118 -22.27 -27.79 1.59
CA GLU A 118 -23.14 -28.90 1.17
C GLU A 118 -23.68 -29.71 2.36
N LEU A 119 -22.91 -29.83 3.45
CA LEU A 119 -23.31 -30.62 4.63
C LEU A 119 -23.92 -29.77 5.74
N HIS A 120 -24.07 -28.47 5.53
CA HIS A 120 -24.57 -27.50 6.51
C HIS A 120 -23.83 -27.55 7.86
N VAL A 121 -22.51 -27.76 7.85
CA VAL A 121 -21.68 -27.80 9.06
C VAL A 121 -20.92 -26.47 9.18
N PRO A 122 -21.15 -25.65 10.22
CA PRO A 122 -20.38 -24.43 10.43
C PRO A 122 -18.87 -24.69 10.49
N LEU A 123 -18.13 -23.98 9.63
CA LEU A 123 -16.68 -24.01 9.54
C LEU A 123 -16.11 -22.73 10.17
N VAL A 124 -15.58 -22.84 11.38
CA VAL A 124 -15.16 -21.71 12.20
C VAL A 124 -13.65 -21.63 12.26
N SER A 125 -13.05 -20.75 11.45
CA SER A 125 -11.60 -20.63 11.36
C SER A 125 -11.03 -19.54 12.26
N TYR A 126 -9.97 -19.88 12.99
CA TYR A 126 -9.18 -18.95 13.80
C TYR A 126 -7.97 -18.37 13.05
N ALA A 127 -7.68 -18.83 11.82
CA ALA A 127 -6.44 -18.48 11.11
C ALA A 127 -6.55 -18.30 9.59
N ALA A 128 -7.70 -18.60 8.96
CA ALA A 128 -7.90 -18.33 7.54
C ALA A 128 -8.31 -16.86 7.32
N THR A 129 -7.33 -16.03 6.92
CA THR A 129 -7.46 -14.58 6.84
C THR A 129 -7.83 -14.04 5.45
N ASP A 130 -7.84 -14.90 4.41
CA ASP A 130 -8.09 -14.46 3.03
C ASP A 130 -9.44 -13.73 2.89
N PRO A 131 -9.48 -12.50 2.33
CA PRO A 131 -10.70 -11.72 2.19
C PRO A 131 -11.75 -12.36 1.27
N ALA A 132 -11.36 -13.23 0.33
CA ALA A 132 -12.27 -13.90 -0.60
C ALA A 132 -13.13 -14.98 0.07
N LEU A 133 -12.77 -15.43 1.29
CA LEU A 133 -13.64 -16.26 2.13
C LEU A 133 -14.79 -15.41 2.70
N SER A 134 -15.72 -15.06 1.81
CA SER A 134 -16.91 -14.25 2.09
C SER A 134 -18.14 -15.12 2.33
N SER A 135 -19.06 -14.64 3.17
CA SER A 135 -20.32 -15.33 3.47
C SER A 135 -21.26 -15.45 2.26
N LEU A 136 -21.10 -14.61 1.24
CA LEU A 136 -21.88 -14.70 0.00
C LEU A 136 -21.59 -15.98 -0.79
N GLN A 137 -20.33 -16.41 -0.81
CA GLN A 137 -19.91 -17.65 -1.48
C GLN A 137 -19.89 -18.84 -0.49
N TYR A 138 -19.53 -18.57 0.76
CA TYR A 138 -19.32 -19.57 1.80
C TYR A 138 -20.18 -19.25 3.04
N PRO A 139 -21.51 -19.41 2.99
CA PRO A 139 -22.41 -19.05 4.07
C PRO A 139 -22.10 -19.77 5.40
N PHE A 140 -21.57 -20.99 5.37
CA PHE A 140 -21.22 -21.73 6.58
C PHE A 140 -19.81 -21.42 7.11
N PHE A 141 -19.03 -20.57 6.44
CA PHE A 141 -17.72 -20.15 6.91
C PHE A 141 -17.83 -18.95 7.86
N VAL A 142 -17.24 -19.07 9.05
CA VAL A 142 -17.16 -18.00 10.04
C VAL A 142 -15.70 -17.78 10.43
N ARG A 143 -15.26 -16.52 10.35
CA ARG A 143 -13.89 -16.14 10.71
C ARG A 143 -13.83 -15.58 12.12
N THR A 144 -13.21 -16.32 13.03
CA THR A 144 -12.94 -15.90 14.43
C THR A 144 -11.60 -15.19 14.58
N THR A 145 -11.10 -14.58 13.51
CA THR A 145 -9.85 -13.81 13.49
C THR A 145 -10.01 -12.61 12.55
N GLN A 146 -8.97 -11.79 12.42
CA GLN A 146 -9.00 -10.61 11.56
C GLN A 146 -8.81 -11.00 10.09
N SER A 147 -9.58 -10.38 9.20
CA SER A 147 -9.41 -10.53 7.74
C SER A 147 -8.20 -9.74 7.26
N ASP A 148 -7.50 -10.26 6.25
CA ASP A 148 -6.40 -9.56 5.59
C ASP A 148 -6.85 -8.25 4.95
N LEU A 149 -8.16 -8.05 4.75
CA LEU A 149 -8.73 -6.76 4.38
C LEU A 149 -8.25 -5.63 5.31
N PHE A 150 -8.24 -5.89 6.62
CA PHE A 150 -7.84 -4.91 7.62
C PHE A 150 -6.32 -4.82 7.75
N GLN A 151 -5.61 -5.94 7.60
CA GLN A 151 -4.14 -5.95 7.54
C GLN A 151 -3.61 -5.10 6.38
N MET A 152 -4.17 -5.28 5.19
CA MET A 152 -3.75 -4.53 3.99
C MET A 152 -4.13 -3.05 4.09
N ALA A 153 -5.27 -2.73 4.72
CA ALA A 153 -5.61 -1.35 5.05
C ALA A 153 -4.60 -0.72 6.04
N ALA A 154 -4.14 -1.48 7.04
CA ALA A 154 -3.11 -1.02 7.97
C ALA A 154 -1.78 -0.74 7.27
N ILE A 155 -1.36 -1.63 6.36
CA ILE A 155 -0.15 -1.46 5.57
C ILE A 155 -0.26 -0.25 4.64
N ALA A 156 -1.42 -0.05 3.99
CA ALA A 156 -1.66 1.12 3.16
C ALA A 156 -1.61 2.43 3.97
N ASP A 157 -2.22 2.48 5.16
CA ASP A 157 -2.15 3.64 6.06
C ASP A 157 -0.69 3.92 6.50
N ILE A 158 0.13 2.88 6.73
CA ILE A 158 1.57 3.04 7.04
C ILE A 158 2.32 3.63 5.83
N ILE A 159 2.05 3.14 4.62
CA ILE A 159 2.67 3.62 3.38
C ILE A 159 2.29 5.09 3.13
N GLU A 160 1.02 5.45 3.34
CA GLU A 160 0.55 6.83 3.24
C GLU A 160 1.21 7.72 4.30
N TYR A 161 1.31 7.26 5.55
CA TYR A 161 1.90 8.00 6.67
C TYR A 161 3.35 8.41 6.39
N TYR A 162 4.13 7.51 5.79
CA TYR A 162 5.50 7.81 5.37
C TYR A 162 5.62 8.46 3.99
N GLU A 163 4.49 8.72 3.32
CA GLU A 163 4.36 9.42 2.03
C GLU A 163 5.00 8.69 0.84
N TRP A 164 5.11 7.37 0.93
CA TRP A 164 5.60 6.57 -0.19
C TRP A 164 4.49 6.32 -1.22
N ARG A 165 4.86 6.33 -2.51
CA ARG A 165 3.90 6.27 -3.63
C ARG A 165 3.96 4.99 -4.45
N ASN A 166 5.12 4.32 -4.47
CA ASN A 166 5.35 3.13 -5.28
C ASN A 166 5.92 2.04 -4.38
N VAL A 167 5.27 0.88 -4.35
CA VAL A 167 5.71 -0.26 -3.55
C VAL A 167 5.82 -1.52 -4.40
N ILE A 168 6.69 -2.44 -3.98
CA ILE A 168 6.83 -3.77 -4.56
C ILE A 168 6.14 -4.76 -3.64
N ALA A 169 5.18 -5.50 -4.17
CA ALA A 169 4.50 -6.57 -3.44
C ALA A 169 5.20 -7.90 -3.73
N VAL A 170 5.79 -8.51 -2.72
CA VAL A 170 6.38 -9.86 -2.78
C VAL A 170 5.43 -10.80 -2.04
N PHE A 171 4.93 -11.83 -2.72
CA PHE A 171 3.87 -12.66 -2.15
C PHE A 171 3.87 -14.09 -2.66
N VAL A 172 3.25 -14.98 -1.89
CA VAL A 172 3.01 -16.37 -2.30
C VAL A 172 1.91 -16.42 -3.38
N ASP A 173 2.14 -17.14 -4.48
CA ASP A 173 1.20 -17.22 -5.60
C ASP A 173 0.14 -18.32 -5.38
N ASP A 174 -0.65 -18.15 -4.33
CA ASP A 174 -1.86 -18.91 -4.05
C ASP A 174 -3.05 -17.95 -3.81
N ASP A 175 -4.21 -18.47 -3.41
CA ASP A 175 -5.40 -17.65 -3.20
C ASP A 175 -5.17 -16.62 -2.09
N HIS A 176 -4.54 -17.03 -0.98
CA HIS A 176 -4.21 -16.17 0.16
C HIS A 176 -3.35 -14.98 -0.24
N GLY A 177 -2.28 -15.24 -0.98
CA GLY A 177 -1.35 -14.20 -1.42
C GLY A 177 -1.96 -13.30 -2.49
N ARG A 178 -2.58 -13.86 -3.54
CA ARG A 178 -3.19 -13.08 -4.63
C ARG A 178 -4.31 -12.16 -4.13
N ASN A 179 -5.21 -12.69 -3.32
CA ASN A 179 -6.36 -11.93 -2.80
C ASN A 179 -5.89 -10.83 -1.83
N GLY A 180 -4.92 -11.13 -0.96
CA GLY A 180 -4.29 -10.13 -0.09
C GLY A 180 -3.64 -8.99 -0.88
N ILE A 181 -2.86 -9.30 -1.92
CA ILE A 181 -2.21 -8.28 -2.76
C ILE A 181 -3.20 -7.52 -3.65
N SER A 182 -4.33 -8.14 -4.04
CA SER A 182 -5.41 -7.43 -4.70
C SER A 182 -5.96 -6.33 -3.78
N VAL A 183 -6.31 -6.68 -2.54
CA VAL A 183 -6.85 -5.72 -1.58
C VAL A 183 -5.83 -4.64 -1.21
N LEU A 184 -4.54 -4.98 -1.11
CA LEU A 184 -3.48 -3.98 -0.94
C LEU A 184 -3.47 -2.97 -2.09
N GLY A 185 -3.63 -3.45 -3.33
CA GLY A 185 -3.74 -2.58 -4.51
C GLY A 185 -4.87 -1.57 -4.36
N ASP A 186 -6.08 -2.06 -4.06
CA ASP A 186 -7.27 -1.22 -3.89
C ASP A 186 -7.06 -0.17 -2.77
N LYS A 187 -6.49 -0.60 -1.63
CA LYS A 187 -6.22 0.29 -0.49
C LYS A 187 -5.15 1.34 -0.76
N LEU A 188 -4.14 1.03 -1.57
CA LEU A 188 -3.13 2.00 -1.99
C LEU A 188 -3.69 3.03 -2.96
N GLU A 189 -4.59 2.63 -3.85
CA GLU A 189 -5.23 3.56 -4.81
C GLU A 189 -6.04 4.65 -4.10
N GLU A 190 -6.71 4.33 -2.99
CA GLU A 190 -7.44 5.29 -2.14
C GLU A 190 -6.53 6.46 -1.68
N SER A 191 -5.23 6.22 -1.48
CA SER A 191 -4.25 7.22 -1.04
C SER A 191 -3.35 7.75 -2.17
N ARG A 192 -3.66 7.44 -3.44
CA ARG A 192 -2.83 7.74 -4.63
C ARG A 192 -1.43 7.13 -4.56
N ALA A 193 -1.29 5.99 -3.90
CA ALA A 193 -0.14 5.10 -4.01
C ALA A 193 -0.47 3.93 -4.94
N LYS A 194 0.52 3.15 -5.35
CA LYS A 194 0.30 1.95 -6.18
C LYS A 194 1.36 0.89 -5.95
N ILE A 195 1.01 -0.33 -6.30
CA ILE A 195 1.97 -1.43 -6.44
C ILE A 195 2.66 -1.27 -7.80
N SER A 196 3.92 -0.84 -7.80
CA SER A 196 4.69 -0.67 -9.03
C SER A 196 5.09 -2.00 -9.66
N TYR A 197 5.23 -3.06 -8.85
CA TYR A 197 5.49 -4.41 -9.33
C TYR A 197 4.94 -5.46 -8.37
N LYS A 198 4.33 -6.51 -8.94
CA LYS A 198 3.85 -7.70 -8.23
C LYS A 198 4.83 -8.84 -8.50
N ALA A 199 5.48 -9.33 -7.45
CA ALA A 199 6.48 -10.38 -7.47
C ALA A 199 5.90 -11.68 -6.86
N PRO A 200 5.18 -12.49 -7.66
CA PRO A 200 4.64 -13.77 -7.20
C PRO A 200 5.76 -14.79 -6.99
N MET A 201 5.62 -15.60 -5.94
CA MET A 201 6.48 -16.74 -5.64
C MET A 201 5.64 -18.00 -5.57
N ARG A 202 6.02 -19.00 -6.36
CA ARG A 202 5.33 -20.30 -6.34
C ARG A 202 5.37 -20.89 -4.92
N PRO A 203 4.26 -21.51 -4.45
CA PRO A 203 4.28 -22.30 -3.24
C PRO A 203 5.41 -23.35 -3.24
N GLY A 204 6.26 -23.34 -2.21
CA GLY A 204 7.43 -24.22 -2.10
C GLY A 204 8.58 -23.87 -3.05
N ALA A 205 8.71 -22.60 -3.45
CA ALA A 205 9.83 -22.11 -4.25
C ALA A 205 11.17 -22.42 -3.58
N THR A 206 12.14 -22.80 -4.41
CA THR A 206 13.52 -23.03 -3.99
C THR A 206 14.23 -21.71 -3.71
N ARG A 207 15.30 -21.76 -2.90
CA ARG A 207 16.15 -20.59 -2.62
C ARG A 207 16.65 -19.89 -3.89
N ASN A 208 16.96 -20.65 -4.95
CA ASN A 208 17.38 -20.09 -6.24
C ASN A 208 16.26 -19.31 -6.94
N GLU A 209 15.03 -19.83 -6.90
CA GLU A 209 13.87 -19.12 -7.45
C GLU A 209 13.57 -17.84 -6.66
N ILE A 210 13.66 -17.90 -5.32
CA ILE A 210 13.55 -16.72 -4.44
C ILE A 210 14.63 -15.69 -4.81
N THR A 211 15.89 -16.13 -4.96
CA THR A 211 17.02 -15.27 -5.36
C THR A 211 16.74 -14.58 -6.69
N ASN A 212 16.27 -15.31 -7.70
CA ASN A 212 15.96 -14.75 -9.01
C ASN A 212 14.85 -13.68 -8.94
N VAL A 213 13.82 -13.91 -8.12
CA VAL A 213 12.74 -12.93 -7.89
C VAL A 213 13.30 -11.70 -7.19
N LEU A 214 14.10 -11.86 -6.13
CA LEU A 214 14.67 -10.76 -5.36
C LEU A 214 15.65 -9.91 -6.18
N VAL A 215 16.54 -10.52 -6.95
CA VAL A 215 17.42 -9.81 -7.89
C VAL A 215 16.61 -9.00 -8.90
N LYS A 216 15.51 -9.56 -9.42
CA LYS A 216 14.66 -8.84 -10.38
C LYS A 216 14.01 -7.60 -9.76
N VAL A 217 13.50 -7.70 -8.53
CA VAL A 217 12.85 -6.56 -7.87
C VAL A 217 13.85 -5.53 -7.34
N ASP A 218 15.07 -5.94 -7.02
CA ASP A 218 16.14 -5.02 -6.63
C ASP A 218 16.55 -4.08 -7.76
N LEU A 219 16.43 -4.53 -9.01
CA LEU A 219 16.67 -3.72 -10.20
C LEU A 219 15.59 -2.65 -10.45
N MET A 220 14.49 -2.64 -9.70
CA MET A 220 13.40 -1.67 -9.88
C MET A 220 13.64 -0.40 -9.07
N ASP A 221 12.87 0.66 -9.35
CA ASP A 221 13.04 1.97 -8.70
C ASP A 221 12.65 1.94 -7.21
N SER A 222 11.56 1.25 -6.88
CA SER A 222 11.04 1.25 -5.51
C SER A 222 11.95 0.46 -4.56
N ARG A 223 12.06 0.95 -3.33
CA ARG A 223 12.75 0.30 -2.20
C ARG A 223 11.81 -0.03 -1.05
N ILE A 224 10.50 0.06 -1.28
CA ILE A 224 9.47 -0.28 -0.31
C ILE A 224 8.89 -1.64 -0.68
N PHE A 225 9.18 -2.65 0.13
CA PHE A 225 8.75 -4.02 -0.07
C PHE A 225 7.65 -4.37 0.92
N VAL A 226 6.54 -4.88 0.41
CA VAL A 226 5.50 -5.53 1.21
C VAL A 226 5.60 -7.03 1.01
N LEU A 227 5.88 -7.78 2.08
CA LEU A 227 6.06 -9.22 2.05
C LEU A 227 4.84 -9.94 2.65
N HIS A 228 4.04 -10.57 1.79
CA HIS A 228 2.82 -11.29 2.16
C HIS A 228 2.90 -12.77 1.82
N THR A 229 3.31 -13.59 2.81
CA THR A 229 3.57 -15.02 2.65
C THR A 229 3.15 -15.79 3.91
N TYR A 230 3.46 -17.09 3.96
CA TYR A 230 3.43 -17.87 5.20
C TYR A 230 4.74 -17.73 5.98
N ALA A 231 4.69 -18.04 7.28
CA ALA A 231 5.80 -17.87 8.21
C ALA A 231 7.11 -18.53 7.75
N ASP A 232 7.07 -19.82 7.45
CA ASP A 232 8.28 -20.60 7.16
C ASP A 232 8.95 -20.14 5.87
N TRP A 233 8.17 -19.72 4.87
CA TRP A 233 8.69 -19.23 3.58
C TRP A 233 9.13 -17.78 3.64
N GLY A 234 8.43 -16.95 4.40
CA GLY A 234 8.78 -15.55 4.58
C GLY A 234 10.15 -15.37 5.23
N LEU A 235 10.53 -16.26 6.16
CA LEU A 235 11.86 -16.27 6.76
C LEU A 235 12.97 -16.56 5.73
N GLU A 236 12.74 -17.52 4.82
CA GLU A 236 13.70 -17.81 3.74
C GLU A 236 13.86 -16.61 2.79
N VAL A 237 12.76 -15.91 2.47
CA VAL A 237 12.82 -14.69 1.66
C VAL A 237 13.66 -13.60 2.32
N LEU A 238 13.48 -13.36 3.63
CA LEU A 238 14.26 -12.36 4.36
C LEU A 238 15.73 -12.76 4.52
N ASP A 239 16.03 -14.04 4.68
CA ASP A 239 17.41 -14.55 4.71
C ASP A 239 18.13 -14.38 3.35
N VAL A 240 17.44 -14.63 2.23
CA VAL A 240 17.98 -14.31 0.89
C VAL A 240 18.12 -12.81 0.70
N ALA A 241 17.16 -12.00 1.18
CA ALA A 241 17.24 -10.54 1.12
C ALA A 241 18.45 -9.98 1.89
N GLU A 242 18.75 -10.52 3.08
CA GLU A 242 19.96 -10.21 3.85
C GLU A 242 21.21 -10.56 3.03
N THR A 243 21.24 -11.76 2.44
CA THR A 243 22.37 -12.25 1.60
C THR A 243 22.63 -11.33 0.40
N LEU A 244 21.56 -10.76 -0.18
CA LEU A 244 21.64 -9.82 -1.31
C LEU A 244 21.88 -8.36 -0.87
N GLY A 245 22.00 -8.07 0.43
CA GLY A 245 22.18 -6.72 0.95
C GLY A 245 20.92 -5.84 0.91
N MET A 246 19.75 -6.44 0.68
CA MET A 246 18.45 -5.75 0.60
C MET A 246 17.85 -5.40 1.97
N LEU A 247 18.57 -5.67 3.07
CA LEU A 247 18.27 -5.20 4.42
C LEU A 247 19.27 -4.12 4.88
N GLY A 248 19.93 -3.48 3.92
CA GLY A 248 20.78 -2.31 4.12
C GLY A 248 20.01 -0.99 4.17
N SER A 249 20.75 0.10 4.38
CA SER A 249 20.19 1.46 4.40
C SER A 249 19.49 1.82 3.09
N GLY A 250 18.29 2.37 3.19
CA GLY A 250 17.47 2.78 2.04
C GLY A 250 16.36 1.79 1.68
N TYR A 251 16.44 0.54 2.14
CA TYR A 251 15.39 -0.47 1.99
C TYR A 251 14.36 -0.36 3.11
N VAL A 252 13.11 -0.68 2.79
CA VAL A 252 12.01 -0.81 3.75
C VAL A 252 11.30 -2.13 3.50
N TRP A 253 11.14 -2.91 4.55
CA TRP A 253 10.38 -4.16 4.54
C TRP A 253 9.21 -4.04 5.51
N ILE A 254 8.00 -4.10 4.97
CA ILE A 254 6.75 -4.22 5.72
C ILE A 254 6.25 -5.65 5.52
N VAL A 255 6.21 -6.40 6.60
CA VAL A 255 5.90 -7.82 6.60
C VAL A 255 4.57 -8.07 7.29
N THR A 256 3.72 -8.90 6.71
CA THR A 256 2.44 -9.25 7.34
C THR A 256 2.63 -10.00 8.65
N ASP A 257 1.53 -10.22 9.37
CA ASP A 257 1.48 -10.67 10.75
C ASP A 257 2.11 -12.04 11.04
N TRP A 258 2.43 -12.82 10.01
CA TRP A 258 3.19 -14.05 10.17
C TRP A 258 4.54 -13.82 10.85
N LEU A 259 5.20 -12.67 10.66
CA LEU A 259 6.49 -12.42 11.31
C LEU A 259 6.31 -12.21 12.81
N SER A 260 5.31 -11.42 13.24
CA SER A 260 5.00 -11.29 14.66
C SER A 260 4.60 -12.65 15.29
N THR A 261 3.91 -13.50 14.52
CA THR A 261 3.57 -14.87 14.93
C THR A 261 4.83 -15.72 15.16
N VAL A 262 5.84 -15.62 14.30
CA VAL A 262 7.15 -16.27 14.50
C VAL A 262 7.82 -15.74 15.76
N LEU A 263 7.87 -14.41 15.94
CA LEU A 263 8.50 -13.78 17.10
C LEU A 263 7.86 -14.23 18.42
N ASP A 264 6.53 -14.35 18.46
CA ASP A 264 5.80 -14.78 19.66
C ASP A 264 5.95 -16.28 19.92
N THR A 265 5.96 -17.09 18.87
CA THR A 265 6.02 -18.56 18.99
C THR A 265 7.41 -19.06 19.36
N TYR A 266 8.46 -18.42 18.85
CA TYR A 266 9.85 -18.88 19.03
C TYR A 266 10.65 -17.99 20.00
N SER A 267 10.00 -17.25 20.90
CA SER A 267 10.68 -16.38 21.85
C SER A 267 11.46 -17.17 22.93
N PRO A 268 12.76 -16.89 23.19
CA PRO A 268 13.62 -15.94 22.47
C PRO A 268 14.05 -16.49 21.11
N VAL A 269 13.91 -15.66 20.07
CA VAL A 269 14.20 -16.06 18.68
C VAL A 269 15.70 -16.24 18.49
N SER A 270 16.10 -17.18 17.63
CA SER A 270 17.51 -17.43 17.35
C SER A 270 18.22 -16.19 16.80
N SER A 271 19.50 -16.02 17.17
CA SER A 271 20.30 -14.86 16.74
C SER A 271 20.41 -14.74 15.22
N ASN A 272 20.46 -15.88 14.50
CA ASN A 272 20.48 -15.90 13.04
C ASN A 272 19.20 -15.30 12.44
N VAL A 273 18.03 -15.76 12.90
CA VAL A 273 16.75 -15.24 12.40
C VAL A 273 16.59 -13.76 12.73
N ILE A 274 16.94 -13.34 13.96
CA ILE A 274 16.87 -11.94 14.38
C ILE A 274 17.78 -11.04 13.55
N ALA A 275 18.98 -11.50 13.18
CA ALA A 275 19.91 -10.72 12.36
C ALA A 275 19.28 -10.39 11.00
N ASN A 276 18.63 -11.37 10.37
CA ASN A 276 18.03 -11.26 9.03
C ASN A 276 16.69 -10.51 8.99
N VAL A 277 16.24 -9.93 10.11
CA VAL A 277 14.99 -9.16 10.16
C VAL A 277 15.17 -7.81 10.85
N GLN A 278 16.41 -7.34 11.01
CA GLN A 278 16.67 -6.04 11.64
C GLN A 278 16.05 -4.89 10.85
N GLY A 279 15.31 -4.03 11.57
CA GLY A 279 14.66 -2.87 11.00
C GLY A 279 13.36 -3.16 10.24
N VAL A 280 12.96 -4.43 10.13
CA VAL A 280 11.69 -4.83 9.51
C VAL A 280 10.51 -4.30 10.35
N VAL A 281 9.46 -3.84 9.67
CA VAL A 281 8.19 -3.46 10.28
C VAL A 281 7.19 -4.59 10.04
N THR A 282 6.47 -5.01 11.08
CA THR A 282 5.41 -6.02 10.98
C THR A 282 4.19 -5.64 11.80
N LEU A 283 3.09 -6.33 11.56
CA LEU A 283 1.83 -6.15 12.27
C LEU A 283 1.62 -7.32 13.24
N ARG A 284 0.98 -7.06 14.37
CA ARG A 284 0.46 -8.09 15.27
C ARG A 284 -1.00 -7.81 15.52
N MET A 285 -1.88 -8.80 15.36
CA MET A 285 -3.29 -8.62 15.70
C MET A 285 -3.43 -8.14 17.15
N HIS A 286 -4.12 -7.03 17.34
CA HIS A 286 -4.28 -6.45 18.67
C HIS A 286 -5.30 -7.27 19.48
N THR A 287 -4.95 -7.58 20.72
CA THR A 287 -5.83 -8.25 21.69
C THR A 287 -5.78 -7.49 23.00
N SER A 288 -6.95 -7.18 23.56
CA SER A 288 -7.05 -6.41 24.80
C SER A 288 -6.41 -7.16 25.97
N ASP A 289 -5.84 -6.42 26.91
CA ASP A 289 -5.28 -7.02 28.12
C ASP A 289 -6.40 -7.36 29.11
N SER A 290 -6.42 -8.61 29.56
CA SER A 290 -7.42 -9.13 30.49
C SER A 290 -6.80 -10.08 31.50
N LYS A 291 -7.51 -10.29 32.62
CA LYS A 291 -7.09 -11.26 33.64
C LYS A 291 -7.11 -12.68 33.07
N GLN A 292 -8.09 -13.04 32.23
CA GLN A 292 -8.13 -14.35 31.58
C GLN A 292 -6.92 -14.57 30.68
N LYS A 293 -6.58 -13.59 29.84
CA LYS A 293 -5.39 -13.64 28.97
C LYS A 293 -4.10 -13.79 29.79
N THR A 294 -3.97 -13.02 30.87
CA THR A 294 -2.80 -13.08 31.76
C THR A 294 -2.64 -14.46 32.40
N ASN A 295 -3.74 -15.07 32.86
CA ASN A 295 -3.73 -16.41 33.44
C ASN A 295 -3.30 -17.46 32.41
N LEU A 296 -3.87 -17.41 31.19
CA LEU A 296 -3.51 -18.33 30.11
C LEU A 296 -2.03 -18.19 29.72
N VAL A 297 -1.54 -16.97 29.55
CA VAL A 297 -0.13 -16.70 29.25
C VAL A 297 0.80 -17.20 30.36
N THR A 298 0.43 -17.00 31.62
CA THR A 298 1.24 -17.44 32.78
C THR A 298 1.27 -18.97 32.90
N GLY A 299 0.18 -19.65 32.58
CA GLY A 299 0.09 -21.12 32.57
C GLY A 299 0.69 -21.78 31.33
N TRP A 300 1.00 -21.01 30.28
CA TRP A 300 1.33 -21.53 28.95
C TRP A 300 2.57 -22.44 28.93
N SER A 301 3.61 -22.11 29.69
CA SER A 301 4.83 -22.92 29.75
C SER A 301 4.56 -24.33 30.28
N ASN A 302 3.64 -24.47 31.23
CA ASN A 302 3.25 -25.76 31.80
C ASN A 302 2.45 -26.59 30.79
N LEU A 303 1.58 -25.95 30.01
CA LEU A 303 0.79 -26.61 28.96
C LEU A 303 1.68 -27.15 27.83
N THR A 304 2.74 -26.43 27.49
CA THR A 304 3.66 -26.82 26.39
C THR A 304 4.73 -27.81 26.82
N SER A 305 5.22 -27.75 28.06
CA SER A 305 6.31 -28.62 28.56
C SER A 305 5.97 -30.11 28.52
N ARG A 306 4.69 -30.49 28.64
CA ARG A 306 4.25 -31.90 28.58
C ARG A 306 3.94 -32.41 27.17
N LYS A 307 3.70 -31.50 26.21
CA LYS A 307 3.14 -31.82 24.88
C LYS A 307 4.09 -31.54 23.72
N ALA A 308 5.24 -30.91 23.96
CA ALA A 308 6.18 -30.54 22.90
C ALA A 308 7.35 -31.51 22.77
N SER A 309 7.46 -32.17 21.61
CA SER A 309 8.59 -33.04 21.28
C SER A 309 9.93 -32.29 21.17
N ASN A 310 9.88 -30.97 20.94
CA ASN A 310 11.04 -30.10 20.66
C ASN A 310 11.22 -28.97 21.70
N GLY A 311 10.70 -29.16 22.93
CA GLY A 311 10.78 -28.17 24.01
C GLY A 311 9.65 -27.11 23.98
N PRO A 312 9.54 -26.28 25.03
CA PRO A 312 8.46 -25.30 25.15
C PRO A 312 8.53 -24.23 24.06
N PHE A 313 7.38 -23.72 23.64
CA PHE A 313 7.23 -22.64 22.66
C PHE A 313 6.25 -21.59 23.16
N GLY A 314 6.35 -20.36 22.66
CA GLY A 314 5.53 -19.23 23.09
C GLY A 314 4.11 -19.23 22.52
N LEU A 315 3.28 -18.33 23.04
CA LEU A 315 1.87 -18.18 22.68
C LEU A 315 1.70 -17.03 21.68
N SER A 316 1.35 -17.35 20.44
CA SER A 316 1.03 -16.36 19.42
C SER A 316 -0.42 -15.90 19.48
N THR A 317 -0.74 -14.79 18.78
CA THR A 317 -2.11 -14.27 18.67
C THR A 317 -3.09 -15.28 18.08
N TYR A 318 -2.67 -16.08 17.10
CA TYR A 318 -3.50 -17.17 16.56
C TYR A 318 -3.84 -18.23 17.60
N GLY A 319 -2.96 -18.48 18.58
CA GLY A 319 -3.25 -19.34 19.72
C GLY A 319 -4.35 -18.79 20.61
N LEU A 320 -4.34 -17.47 20.86
CA LEU A 320 -5.40 -16.79 21.61
C LEU A 320 -6.74 -16.88 20.89
N TYR A 321 -6.76 -16.64 19.57
CA TYR A 321 -7.98 -16.80 18.78
C TYR A 321 -8.47 -18.25 18.77
N ALA A 322 -7.58 -19.23 18.62
CA ALA A 322 -7.95 -20.65 18.65
C ALA A 322 -8.58 -21.06 20.00
N TYR A 323 -8.05 -20.55 21.12
CA TYR A 323 -8.63 -20.74 22.45
C TYR A 323 -10.05 -20.15 22.53
N ASP A 324 -10.21 -18.90 22.08
CA ASP A 324 -11.51 -18.22 22.09
C ASP A 324 -12.53 -18.82 21.11
N THR A 325 -12.10 -19.42 19.99
CA THR A 325 -12.99 -20.11 19.06
C THR A 325 -13.74 -21.27 19.73
N VAL A 326 -13.07 -22.02 20.63
CA VAL A 326 -13.70 -23.12 21.38
C VAL A 326 -14.74 -22.58 22.36
N TRP A 327 -14.42 -21.53 23.11
CA TRP A 327 -15.36 -20.86 24.01
C TRP A 327 -16.56 -20.28 23.26
N LEU A 328 -16.32 -19.64 22.11
CA LEU A 328 -17.35 -19.11 21.25
C LEU A 328 -18.30 -20.22 20.77
N LEU A 329 -17.75 -21.35 20.32
CA LEU A 329 -18.55 -22.51 19.95
C LEU A 329 -19.35 -23.06 21.12
N ALA A 330 -18.77 -23.13 22.33
CA ALA A 330 -19.48 -23.58 23.52
C ALA A 330 -20.69 -22.68 23.83
N HIS A 331 -20.53 -21.36 23.79
CA HIS A 331 -21.64 -20.41 23.97
C HIS A 331 -22.68 -20.49 22.84
N ALA A 332 -22.24 -20.66 21.59
CA ALA A 332 -23.15 -20.79 20.45
C ALA A 332 -23.96 -22.09 20.51
N ILE A 333 -23.32 -23.21 20.84
CA ILE A 333 -23.98 -24.50 21.07
C ILE A 333 -24.92 -24.41 22.27
N ASP A 334 -24.53 -23.67 23.32
CA ASP A 334 -25.41 -23.48 24.48
C ASP A 334 -26.72 -22.80 24.07
N LYS A 335 -26.59 -21.70 23.33
CA LYS A 335 -27.71 -20.95 22.77
C LYS A 335 -28.55 -21.76 21.78
N PHE A 336 -27.90 -22.55 20.91
CA PHE A 336 -28.57 -23.44 19.97
C PHE A 336 -29.56 -24.38 20.68
N PHE A 337 -29.13 -25.01 21.77
CA PHE A 337 -30.01 -25.88 22.55
C PHE A 337 -31.11 -25.11 23.29
N ASN A 338 -30.79 -23.94 23.86
CA ASN A 338 -31.78 -23.10 24.55
C ASN A 338 -32.90 -22.59 23.61
N GLN A 339 -32.64 -22.55 22.30
CA GLN A 339 -33.60 -22.19 21.26
C GLN A 339 -34.37 -23.40 20.69
N GLY A 340 -34.23 -24.58 21.30
CA GLY A 340 -34.89 -25.82 20.84
C GLY A 340 -34.16 -26.54 19.71
N GLY A 341 -32.90 -26.19 19.44
CA GLY A 341 -32.06 -26.89 18.48
C GLY A 341 -31.87 -28.36 18.87
N ASN A 342 -31.98 -29.25 17.88
CA ASN A 342 -31.79 -30.68 18.06
C ASN A 342 -30.67 -31.18 17.14
N ILE A 343 -29.78 -32.04 17.66
CA ILE A 343 -28.74 -32.67 16.84
C ILE A 343 -29.37 -33.82 16.08
N SER A 344 -29.50 -33.65 14.77
CA SER A 344 -29.94 -34.71 13.86
C SER A 344 -29.28 -34.56 12.50
N PHE A 345 -29.10 -35.69 11.83
CA PHE A 345 -28.44 -35.77 10.55
C PHE A 345 -29.36 -36.44 9.53
N SER A 346 -29.36 -35.94 8.30
CA SER A 346 -30.12 -36.52 7.19
C SER A 346 -29.19 -36.91 6.04
N LYS A 347 -29.58 -37.92 5.26
CA LYS A 347 -28.82 -38.31 4.07
C LYS A 347 -29.22 -37.43 2.89
N ASP A 348 -28.22 -36.96 2.14
CA ASP A 348 -28.48 -36.31 0.85
C ASP A 348 -28.76 -37.37 -0.23
N SER A 349 -29.95 -37.31 -0.83
CA SER A 349 -30.35 -38.21 -1.90
C SER A 349 -29.46 -38.06 -3.15
N ARG A 350 -28.89 -36.87 -3.39
CA ARG A 350 -27.95 -36.59 -4.50
C ARG A 350 -26.62 -37.30 -4.30
N LEU A 351 -26.09 -37.28 -3.07
CA LEU A 351 -24.84 -37.98 -2.71
C LEU A 351 -25.01 -39.50 -2.77
N THR A 352 -26.19 -39.99 -2.37
CA THR A 352 -26.54 -41.41 -2.42
C THR A 352 -26.65 -41.92 -3.88
N GLN A 353 -27.04 -41.04 -4.83
CA GLN A 353 -27.14 -41.38 -6.26
C GLN A 353 -25.81 -41.33 -7.01
N LEU A 354 -24.82 -40.57 -6.50
CA LEU A 354 -23.46 -40.48 -7.05
C LEU A 354 -22.58 -41.70 -6.73
N GLY A 355 -23.09 -42.67 -5.96
CA GLY A 355 -22.51 -44.00 -5.85
C GLY A 355 -22.49 -44.72 -7.19
N LEU A 356 -21.54 -44.33 -8.06
CA LEU A 356 -21.24 -44.99 -9.33
C LEU A 356 -21.10 -46.49 -9.05
N GLY A 357 -21.97 -47.27 -9.71
CA GLY A 357 -22.11 -48.70 -9.46
C GLY A 357 -20.76 -49.42 -9.39
N GLY A 358 -20.51 -50.10 -8.27
CA GLY A 358 -19.50 -51.15 -8.17
C GLY A 358 -18.27 -50.89 -7.29
N GLY A 359 -18.14 -49.75 -6.60
CA GLY A 359 -17.04 -49.52 -5.66
C GLY A 359 -17.46 -48.75 -4.41
N LYS A 360 -17.14 -49.28 -3.21
CA LYS A 360 -17.34 -48.58 -1.92
C LYS A 360 -16.42 -47.36 -1.83
N LEU A 361 -16.81 -46.24 -2.40
CA LEU A 361 -16.32 -44.94 -1.93
C LEU A 361 -17.11 -44.58 -0.65
N PRO A 362 -16.47 -44.06 0.40
CA PRO A 362 -17.11 -43.80 1.71
C PRO A 362 -18.02 -42.55 1.70
N PHE A 363 -18.77 -42.33 0.62
CA PHE A 363 -19.70 -41.21 0.46
C PHE A 363 -21.13 -41.55 0.92
N ASP A 364 -21.49 -42.84 1.04
CA ASP A 364 -22.77 -43.31 1.61
C ASP A 364 -22.98 -42.96 3.10
N VAL A 365 -21.94 -42.40 3.73
CA VAL A 365 -21.85 -42.04 5.15
C VAL A 365 -21.93 -40.51 5.37
N LEU A 366 -21.85 -39.71 4.30
CA LEU A 366 -21.97 -38.25 4.44
C LEU A 366 -23.41 -37.86 4.76
N SER A 367 -23.57 -37.11 5.85
CA SER A 367 -24.89 -36.69 6.32
C SER A 367 -24.92 -35.18 6.51
N ILE A 368 -26.02 -34.56 6.09
CA ILE A 368 -26.31 -33.14 6.28
C ILE A 368 -26.70 -32.92 7.74
N PHE A 369 -26.09 -31.92 8.38
CA PHE A 369 -26.49 -31.50 9.71
C PHE A 369 -27.75 -30.63 9.64
N ASN A 370 -28.90 -31.18 10.06
CA ASN A 370 -30.19 -30.50 9.95
C ASN A 370 -30.27 -29.22 10.81
N GLY A 371 -29.50 -29.15 11.90
CA GLY A 371 -29.43 -27.98 12.79
C GLY A 371 -28.42 -26.91 12.34
N GLY A 372 -27.77 -27.09 11.19
CA GLY A 372 -26.66 -26.28 10.71
C GLY A 372 -26.93 -24.79 10.67
N GLU A 373 -28.02 -24.37 10.04
CA GLU A 373 -28.38 -22.96 9.90
C GLU A 373 -28.69 -22.30 11.25
N LEU A 374 -29.37 -23.02 12.15
CA LEU A 374 -29.68 -22.52 13.49
C LEU A 374 -28.41 -22.39 14.34
N LEU A 375 -27.48 -23.33 14.24
CA LEU A 375 -26.19 -23.24 14.92
C LEU A 375 -25.33 -22.10 14.34
N LEU A 376 -25.30 -21.94 13.02
CA LEU A 376 -24.63 -20.83 12.34
C LEU A 376 -25.17 -19.47 12.80
N LYS A 377 -26.50 -19.34 12.91
CA LYS A 377 -27.15 -18.16 13.47
C LYS A 377 -26.77 -17.95 14.94
N SER A 378 -26.71 -19.02 15.72
CA SER A 378 -26.29 -18.95 17.12
C SER A 378 -24.84 -18.47 17.25
N ILE A 379 -23.95 -18.90 16.35
CA ILE A 379 -22.55 -18.46 16.23
C ILE A 379 -22.47 -16.97 15.90
N SER A 380 -23.21 -16.49 14.90
CA SER A 380 -23.13 -15.08 14.48
C SER A 380 -23.70 -14.10 15.52
N GLU A 381 -24.61 -14.57 16.38
CA GLU A 381 -25.21 -13.79 17.45
C GLU A 381 -24.46 -13.88 18.80
N VAL A 382 -23.30 -14.56 18.86
CA VAL A 382 -22.48 -14.60 20.08
C VAL A 382 -22.01 -13.19 20.45
N ASN A 383 -22.12 -12.87 21.74
CA ASN A 383 -21.58 -11.66 22.35
C ASN A 383 -20.92 -12.04 23.68
N MET A 384 -19.61 -12.19 23.67
CA MET A 384 -18.82 -12.63 24.82
C MET A 384 -17.54 -11.80 24.99
N ILE A 385 -16.88 -11.97 26.11
CA ILE A 385 -15.54 -11.41 26.37
C ILE A 385 -14.59 -12.60 26.51
N GLY A 386 -13.72 -12.78 25.52
CA GLY A 386 -12.69 -13.83 25.50
C GLY A 386 -11.32 -13.31 25.95
N VAL A 387 -10.28 -14.13 25.76
CA VAL A 387 -8.88 -13.74 26.01
C VAL A 387 -8.36 -12.73 24.99
N THR A 388 -8.98 -12.66 23.80
CA THR A 388 -8.65 -11.70 22.74
C THR A 388 -9.36 -10.35 22.91
N GLY A 389 -10.36 -10.27 23.79
CA GLY A 389 -11.20 -9.09 24.02
C GLY A 389 -12.68 -9.35 23.76
N PRO A 390 -13.49 -8.31 23.49
CA PRO A 390 -14.89 -8.47 23.12
C PRO A 390 -15.04 -9.18 21.76
N ILE A 391 -15.78 -10.29 21.75
CA ILE A 391 -16.03 -11.09 20.54
C ILE A 391 -17.50 -10.93 20.16
N LYS A 392 -17.69 -10.30 18.99
CA LYS A 392 -18.99 -10.06 18.37
C LYS A 392 -18.78 -9.91 16.86
N PHE A 393 -19.73 -10.37 16.06
CA PHE A 393 -19.69 -10.21 14.62
C PHE A 393 -20.44 -8.96 14.13
N THR A 394 -19.93 -8.34 13.08
CA THR A 394 -20.65 -7.34 12.28
C THR A 394 -21.65 -8.02 11.36
N SER A 395 -22.52 -7.22 10.70
CA SER A 395 -23.44 -7.73 9.67
C SER A 395 -22.73 -8.46 8.53
N ASP A 396 -21.48 -8.08 8.25
CA ASP A 396 -20.66 -8.65 7.18
C ASP A 396 -19.91 -9.92 7.62
N GLY A 397 -20.09 -10.37 8.87
CA GLY A 397 -19.46 -11.58 9.41
C GLY A 397 -18.01 -11.40 9.87
N TYR A 398 -17.53 -10.16 10.05
CA TYR A 398 -16.22 -9.87 10.63
C TYR A 398 -16.30 -9.64 12.13
N LEU A 399 -15.21 -9.86 12.86
CA LEU A 399 -15.11 -9.42 14.25
C LEU A 399 -15.20 -7.89 14.35
N ILE A 400 -15.89 -7.39 15.39
CA ILE A 400 -15.91 -5.97 15.70
C ILE A 400 -14.51 -5.44 16.03
N HIS A 401 -14.30 -4.14 15.81
CA HIS A 401 -13.09 -3.43 16.22
C HIS A 401 -11.77 -4.06 15.74
N PRO A 402 -11.60 -4.30 14.42
CA PRO A 402 -10.33 -4.78 13.88
C PRO A 402 -9.19 -3.81 14.19
N ALA A 403 -8.13 -4.32 14.80
CA ALA A 403 -6.97 -3.54 15.21
C ALA A 403 -5.68 -4.37 15.19
N TYR A 404 -4.57 -3.66 14.97
CA TYR A 404 -3.21 -4.21 14.92
C TYR A 404 -2.28 -3.37 15.78
N GLN A 405 -1.26 -4.00 16.35
CA GLN A 405 -0.06 -3.34 16.85
C GLN A 405 0.94 -3.23 15.69
N VAL A 406 1.55 -2.07 15.51
CA VAL A 406 2.64 -1.89 14.56
C VAL A 406 3.95 -2.11 15.31
N ILE A 407 4.76 -3.05 14.83
CA ILE A 407 5.95 -3.55 15.49
C ILE A 407 7.15 -3.31 14.59
N ASN A 408 8.26 -2.86 15.18
CA ASN A 408 9.55 -2.71 14.53
C ASN A 408 10.55 -3.65 15.20
N VAL A 409 11.20 -4.51 14.42
CA VAL A 409 12.16 -5.51 14.91
C VAL A 409 13.52 -4.83 15.06
N VAL A 410 14.10 -4.89 16.27
CA VAL A 410 15.35 -4.18 16.59
C VAL A 410 16.11 -4.85 17.72
N GLY A 411 17.42 -4.96 17.56
CA GLY A 411 18.29 -5.64 18.53
C GLY A 411 17.88 -7.10 18.69
N ASN A 412 17.79 -7.58 19.93
CA ASN A 412 17.44 -8.97 20.24
C ASN A 412 15.92 -9.22 20.36
N GLY A 413 15.08 -8.32 19.85
CA GLY A 413 13.65 -8.44 19.97
C GLY A 413 12.92 -7.45 19.10
N TYR A 414 11.86 -6.87 19.63
CA TYR A 414 11.02 -5.94 18.88
C TYR A 414 10.47 -4.85 19.79
N ARG A 415 10.07 -3.73 19.19
CA ARG A 415 9.38 -2.63 19.85
C ARG A 415 8.06 -2.36 19.17
N ARG A 416 7.01 -2.09 19.95
CA ARG A 416 5.75 -1.58 19.40
C ARG A 416 5.91 -0.08 19.16
N ILE A 417 5.71 0.35 17.91
CA ILE A 417 5.77 1.76 17.51
C ILE A 417 4.40 2.44 17.49
N GLY A 418 3.33 1.67 17.59
CA GLY A 418 1.97 2.18 17.72
C GLY A 418 0.93 1.10 17.48
N TYR A 419 -0.28 1.56 17.19
CA TYR A 419 -1.45 0.77 16.88
C TYR A 419 -2.06 1.27 15.58
N TRP A 420 -2.78 0.38 14.92
CA TRP A 420 -3.70 0.71 13.86
C TRP A 420 -5.07 0.16 14.22
N SER A 421 -6.14 0.91 13.94
CA SER A 421 -7.49 0.36 13.96
C SER A 421 -8.32 0.93 12.83
N ASN A 422 -9.32 0.17 12.36
CA ASN A 422 -10.24 0.69 11.35
C ASN A 422 -11.08 1.90 11.86
N TYR A 423 -11.05 2.17 13.16
CA TYR A 423 -11.77 3.27 13.81
C TYR A 423 -10.98 4.57 13.85
N SER A 424 -9.67 4.50 14.11
CA SER A 424 -8.78 5.66 14.36
C SER A 424 -7.64 5.82 13.35
N GLY A 425 -7.35 4.80 12.53
CA GLY A 425 -6.07 4.71 11.83
C GLY A 425 -4.91 4.45 12.80
N LEU A 426 -3.73 4.95 12.45
CA LEU A 426 -2.48 4.90 13.19
C LEU A 426 -2.50 5.80 14.43
N SER A 427 -2.13 5.25 15.58
CA SER A 427 -2.06 5.97 16.85
C SER A 427 -1.07 5.34 17.82
N ILE A 428 -0.45 6.15 18.67
CA ILE A 428 0.32 5.67 19.82
C ILE A 428 -0.56 5.30 21.03
N VAL A 429 -1.83 5.69 20.99
CA VAL A 429 -2.82 5.41 22.04
C VAL A 429 -3.51 4.07 21.77
N PRO A 430 -3.67 3.21 22.78
CA PRO A 430 -4.39 1.94 22.63
C PRO A 430 -5.82 2.11 22.09
N PRO A 431 -6.29 1.19 21.22
CA PRO A 431 -7.60 1.30 20.58
C PRO A 431 -8.78 1.41 21.56
N GLU A 432 -8.72 0.76 22.72
CA GLU A 432 -9.80 0.74 23.72
C GLU A 432 -10.14 2.12 24.29
N ILE A 433 -9.14 3.00 24.36
CA ILE A 433 -9.32 4.38 24.80
C ILE A 433 -10.00 5.19 23.70
N LEU A 434 -9.66 4.90 22.44
CA LEU A 434 -10.15 5.63 21.27
C LEU A 434 -11.59 5.23 20.92
N TYR A 435 -11.99 3.97 21.14
CA TYR A 435 -13.38 3.51 20.94
C TYR A 435 -14.40 4.23 21.84
N ARG A 436 -13.97 4.92 22.90
CA ARG A 436 -14.83 5.73 23.79
C ARG A 436 -15.09 7.14 23.26
N LYS A 437 -14.41 7.55 22.19
CA LYS A 437 -14.52 8.86 21.55
C LYS A 437 -15.11 8.68 20.15
N PRO A 438 -15.68 9.70 19.50
CA PRO A 438 -16.12 9.60 18.11
C PRO A 438 -14.98 9.17 17.18
N PRO A 439 -15.29 8.44 16.08
CA PRO A 439 -14.28 7.97 15.16
C PRO A 439 -13.59 9.14 14.47
N ASN A 440 -12.27 9.10 14.41
CA ASN A 440 -11.45 10.14 13.78
C ASN A 440 -10.24 9.51 13.09
N ARG A 441 -10.23 9.56 11.75
CA ARG A 441 -9.12 9.09 10.90
C ARG A 441 -8.46 10.24 10.13
N SER A 442 -8.50 11.46 10.66
CA SER A 442 -7.85 12.60 10.01
C SER A 442 -6.33 12.41 9.94
N ARG A 443 -5.67 12.92 8.88
CA ARG A 443 -4.21 12.80 8.71
C ARG A 443 -3.43 13.47 9.85
N SER A 444 -3.94 14.57 10.41
CA SER A 444 -3.32 15.30 11.53
C SER A 444 -3.33 14.53 12.85
N THR A 445 -4.17 13.51 13.00
CA THR A 445 -4.23 12.68 14.22
C THR A 445 -3.45 11.37 14.09
N GLN A 446 -2.92 11.06 12.89
CA GLN A 446 -2.13 9.86 12.68
C GLN A 446 -0.75 10.01 13.33
N GLN A 447 -0.36 9.06 14.17
CA GLN A 447 0.93 9.14 14.85
C GLN A 447 1.50 7.75 15.16
N LEU A 448 2.79 7.58 14.88
CA LEU A 448 3.61 6.46 15.32
C LEU A 448 4.87 6.99 16.01
N TYR A 449 5.46 6.17 16.89
CA TYR A 449 6.83 6.40 17.33
C TYR A 449 7.81 6.17 16.18
N ASP A 450 9.01 6.73 16.30
CA ASP A 450 10.06 6.58 15.30
C ASP A 450 10.34 5.10 14.99
N VAL A 451 10.80 4.83 13.78
CA VAL A 451 11.20 3.51 13.31
C VAL A 451 12.72 3.49 13.14
N ILE A 452 13.35 2.39 13.55
CA ILE A 452 14.72 2.09 13.16
C ILE A 452 14.60 1.21 11.92
N TRP A 453 15.01 1.77 10.80
CA TRP A 453 14.95 1.13 9.49
C TRP A 453 16.16 0.20 9.28
N PRO A 454 16.08 -0.69 8.28
CA PRO A 454 17.23 -1.49 7.84
C PRO A 454 18.46 -0.59 7.59
N GLY A 455 19.65 -1.10 7.93
CA GLY A 455 20.89 -0.30 7.98
C GLY A 455 21.05 0.57 9.24
N GLN A 456 20.27 0.32 10.31
CA GLN A 456 20.39 0.97 11.62
C GLN A 456 20.21 2.50 11.61
N THR A 457 19.30 3.00 10.76
CA THR A 457 19.03 4.44 10.65
C THR A 457 17.62 4.79 11.13
N THR A 458 17.47 5.95 11.79
CA THR A 458 16.17 6.52 12.13
C THR A 458 15.63 7.45 11.06
N GLN A 459 16.45 7.80 10.06
CA GLN A 459 16.02 8.66 8.96
C GLN A 459 15.06 7.88 8.06
N LYS A 460 13.87 8.45 7.80
CA LYS A 460 12.88 7.90 6.87
C LYS A 460 13.54 7.65 5.50
N PRO A 461 13.57 6.40 5.00
CA PRO A 461 14.08 6.12 3.66
C PRO A 461 13.25 6.84 2.60
N ARG A 462 13.92 7.31 1.55
CA ARG A 462 13.26 7.95 0.39
C ARG A 462 12.21 7.03 -0.25
N GLY A 463 12.43 5.72 -0.18
CA GLY A 463 11.55 4.69 -0.72
C GLY A 463 11.73 4.40 -2.21
N TRP A 464 12.67 5.07 -2.87
CA TRP A 464 13.04 4.77 -4.25
C TRP A 464 14.48 5.20 -4.55
N VAL A 465 15.07 4.57 -5.55
CA VAL A 465 16.37 4.89 -6.15
C VAL A 465 16.24 4.90 -7.67
N PHE A 466 17.20 5.51 -8.36
CA PHE A 466 17.28 5.31 -9.81
C PHE A 466 17.69 3.86 -10.07
N PRO A 467 16.95 3.13 -10.91
CA PRO A 467 17.26 1.75 -11.21
C PRO A 467 18.64 1.63 -11.87
N ASN A 468 19.42 0.62 -11.48
CA ASN A 468 20.74 0.34 -12.07
C ASN A 468 20.64 -0.10 -13.55
N ASN A 469 19.47 -0.59 -13.98
CA ASN A 469 19.12 -0.87 -15.38
C ASN A 469 18.25 0.23 -16.00
N GLY A 470 18.23 1.42 -15.37
CA GLY A 470 17.37 2.51 -15.75
C GLY A 470 17.50 2.90 -17.20
N ARG A 471 16.35 3.07 -17.85
CA ARG A 471 16.30 3.61 -19.20
C ARG A 471 17.02 4.96 -19.21
N GLU A 472 18.03 5.10 -20.06
CA GLU A 472 18.67 6.40 -20.30
C GLU A 472 17.61 7.43 -20.70
N LEU A 473 17.57 8.55 -20.00
CA LEU A 473 16.66 9.64 -20.33
C LEU A 473 17.01 10.17 -21.72
N ARG A 474 16.03 10.19 -22.63
CA ARG A 474 16.19 10.70 -23.98
C ARG A 474 15.98 12.20 -23.97
N ILE A 475 17.06 12.96 -23.96
CA ILE A 475 17.02 14.41 -23.88
C ILE A 475 17.09 14.98 -25.29
N GLY A 476 16.01 15.63 -25.74
CA GLY A 476 15.98 16.28 -27.03
C GLY A 476 16.75 17.60 -27.02
N VAL A 477 17.67 17.78 -27.96
CA VAL A 477 18.53 18.96 -28.07
C VAL A 477 18.36 19.60 -29.45
N PRO A 478 17.94 20.87 -29.55
CA PRO A 478 17.70 21.51 -30.85
C PRO A 478 19.03 21.72 -31.59
N ASN A 479 19.16 21.13 -32.77
CA ASN A 479 20.33 21.29 -33.63
C ASN A 479 20.24 22.61 -34.42
N ARG A 480 20.65 23.72 -33.77
CA ARG A 480 20.54 25.08 -34.31
C ARG A 480 21.72 25.47 -35.18
N VAL A 481 21.44 26.28 -36.20
CA VAL A 481 22.46 26.79 -37.13
C VAL A 481 22.89 28.21 -36.78
N VAL A 482 21.99 29.02 -36.21
CA VAL A 482 22.20 30.47 -36.01
C VAL A 482 22.91 30.82 -34.70
N TYR A 483 22.60 30.14 -33.60
CA TYR A 483 23.11 30.47 -32.26
C TYR A 483 23.89 29.29 -31.68
N ARG A 484 25.09 29.05 -32.22
CA ARG A 484 25.89 27.85 -31.92
C ARG A 484 26.55 27.90 -30.54
N GLU A 485 26.65 29.08 -29.95
CA GLU A 485 27.21 29.33 -28.62
C GLU A 485 26.29 28.79 -27.51
N PHE A 486 24.96 28.82 -27.74
CA PHE A 486 23.98 28.31 -26.78
C PHE A 486 23.89 26.78 -26.83
N VAL A 487 23.80 26.23 -28.04
CA VAL A 487 23.78 24.79 -28.31
C VAL A 487 24.37 24.54 -29.69
N SER A 488 25.34 23.65 -29.79
CA SER A 488 25.86 23.15 -31.06
C SER A 488 26.25 21.68 -30.97
N LEU A 489 26.22 21.01 -32.12
CA LEU A 489 26.76 19.66 -32.27
C LEU A 489 28.28 19.75 -32.47
N VAL A 490 29.04 19.08 -31.61
CA VAL A 490 30.52 19.02 -31.64
C VAL A 490 30.96 17.84 -32.52
N GLN A 491 32.20 17.87 -33.03
CA GLN A 491 32.75 16.79 -33.86
C GLN A 491 32.92 15.49 -33.05
N GLY A 492 31.88 14.65 -33.11
CA GLY A 492 31.74 13.32 -32.52
C GLY A 492 30.27 12.88 -32.65
N PRO A 493 29.96 11.58 -32.77
CA PRO A 493 28.57 11.14 -32.76
C PRO A 493 27.91 11.54 -31.43
N ASP A 494 26.75 12.19 -31.50
CA ASP A 494 25.89 12.55 -30.35
C ASP A 494 26.52 13.45 -29.26
N THR A 495 27.61 14.17 -29.56
CA THR A 495 28.25 15.08 -28.60
C THR A 495 27.78 16.52 -28.80
N PHE A 496 27.17 17.11 -27.78
CA PHE A 496 26.70 18.50 -27.81
C PHE A 496 27.56 19.38 -26.90
N GLY A 497 27.71 20.64 -27.29
CA GLY A 497 28.35 21.68 -26.50
C GLY A 497 27.56 22.98 -26.53
N GLY A 498 27.98 23.94 -25.73
CA GLY A 498 27.35 25.25 -25.61
C GLY A 498 26.72 25.47 -24.24
N TYR A 499 26.42 26.74 -23.97
CA TYR A 499 26.02 27.21 -22.64
C TYR A 499 24.87 26.40 -22.00
N CYS A 500 23.85 26.04 -22.78
CA CYS A 500 22.70 25.30 -22.25
C CYS A 500 23.06 23.86 -21.81
N ILE A 501 24.02 23.23 -22.50
CA ILE A 501 24.51 21.88 -22.17
C ILE A 501 25.35 21.93 -20.90
N ASP A 502 26.18 22.96 -20.75
CA ASP A 502 27.01 23.15 -19.56
C ASP A 502 26.13 23.39 -18.32
N VAL A 503 25.09 24.22 -18.43
CA VAL A 503 24.12 24.46 -17.35
C VAL A 503 23.39 23.16 -16.98
N PHE A 504 22.95 22.38 -17.96
CA PHE A 504 22.30 21.09 -17.71
C PHE A 504 23.23 20.11 -17.00
N THR A 505 24.47 19.99 -17.47
CA THR A 505 25.48 19.10 -16.87
C THR A 505 25.84 19.55 -15.45
N ALA A 506 25.98 20.86 -15.22
CA ALA A 506 26.20 21.41 -13.89
C ALA A 506 25.03 21.10 -12.94
N ALA A 507 23.78 21.25 -13.41
CA ALA A 507 22.60 20.91 -12.63
C ALA A 507 22.55 19.42 -12.25
N LEU A 508 22.94 18.53 -13.15
CA LEU A 508 23.05 17.10 -12.86
C LEU A 508 24.14 16.79 -11.82
N ASN A 509 25.28 17.49 -11.85
CA ASN A 509 26.35 17.31 -10.87
C ASN A 509 25.97 17.71 -9.44
N PHE A 510 24.93 18.56 -9.26
CA PHE A 510 24.39 18.89 -7.95
C PHE A 510 23.41 17.84 -7.41
N LEU A 511 23.01 16.87 -8.23
CA LEU A 511 22.16 15.79 -7.75
C LEU A 511 23.01 14.82 -6.91
N PRO A 512 22.49 14.32 -5.77
CA PRO A 512 23.21 13.37 -4.92
C PRO A 512 23.27 11.96 -5.53
N TYR A 513 22.95 11.81 -6.82
CA TYR A 513 22.86 10.55 -7.55
C TYR A 513 23.18 10.76 -9.03
N ALA A 514 23.69 9.70 -9.67
CA ALA A 514 23.90 9.69 -11.11
C ALA A 514 22.56 9.57 -11.86
N VAL A 515 22.38 10.35 -12.92
CA VAL A 515 21.23 10.25 -13.82
C VAL A 515 21.77 9.82 -15.18
N PRO A 516 21.45 8.61 -15.67
CA PRO A 516 21.85 8.19 -17.01
C PRO A 516 20.98 8.90 -18.07
N TYR A 517 21.61 9.55 -19.04
CA TYR A 517 20.92 10.28 -20.11
C TYR A 517 21.67 10.18 -21.42
N LYS A 518 20.93 10.30 -22.52
CA LYS A 518 21.45 10.46 -23.87
C LYS A 518 20.90 11.73 -24.50
N LEU A 519 21.80 12.56 -25.04
CA LEU A 519 21.43 13.73 -25.82
C LEU A 519 21.12 13.31 -27.27
N ILE A 520 19.96 13.71 -27.79
CA ILE A 520 19.51 13.34 -29.13
C ILE A 520 19.25 14.62 -29.95
N PRO A 521 19.84 14.75 -31.14
CA PRO A 521 19.63 15.92 -31.99
C PRO A 521 18.19 16.00 -32.48
N PHE A 522 17.63 17.19 -32.44
CA PHE A 522 16.33 17.51 -33.01
C PHE A 522 16.47 18.61 -34.08
N GLY A 523 16.10 18.29 -35.32
CA GLY A 523 16.22 19.18 -36.48
C GLY A 523 17.08 18.59 -37.60
N ASP A 524 17.03 19.22 -38.77
CA ASP A 524 17.76 18.80 -39.97
C ASP A 524 19.24 19.27 -39.99
N GLY A 525 19.64 20.13 -39.04
CA GLY A 525 20.97 20.74 -38.99
C GLY A 525 21.24 21.78 -40.08
N HIS A 526 20.24 22.09 -40.90
CA HIS A 526 20.31 23.08 -41.98
C HIS A 526 19.46 24.32 -41.68
N ASN A 527 18.33 24.12 -40.99
CA ASN A 527 17.41 25.15 -40.57
C ASN A 527 17.26 25.13 -39.05
N ASN A 528 16.87 26.27 -38.46
CA ASN A 528 16.55 26.30 -37.04
C ASN A 528 15.27 25.48 -36.78
N PRO A 529 15.31 24.46 -35.91
CA PRO A 529 14.16 23.62 -35.62
C PRO A 529 13.05 24.40 -34.89
N LYS A 530 11.80 24.05 -35.16
CA LYS A 530 10.65 24.61 -34.45
C LYS A 530 10.61 24.05 -33.04
N VAL A 531 10.90 24.89 -32.05
CA VAL A 531 10.89 24.52 -30.63
C VAL A 531 9.54 23.97 -30.17
N SER A 532 8.43 24.47 -30.73
CA SER A 532 7.10 23.97 -30.35
C SER A 532 6.91 22.49 -30.72
N ASP A 533 7.53 22.02 -31.80
CA ASP A 533 7.46 20.62 -32.22
C ASP A 533 8.29 19.75 -31.27
N LEU A 534 9.48 20.21 -30.86
CA LEU A 534 10.29 19.54 -29.83
C LEU A 534 9.52 19.38 -28.52
N VAL A 535 8.85 20.45 -28.07
CA VAL A 535 8.02 20.41 -26.85
C VAL A 535 6.85 19.42 -27.00
N SER A 536 6.21 19.37 -28.18
CA SER A 536 5.15 18.40 -28.43
C SER A 536 5.64 16.95 -28.37
N LEU A 537 6.89 16.69 -28.79
CA LEU A 537 7.51 15.36 -28.72
C LEU A 537 7.86 14.97 -27.27
N VAL A 538 8.18 15.95 -26.42
CA VAL A 538 8.31 15.71 -24.97
C VAL A 538 6.94 15.35 -24.38
N ALA A 539 5.89 16.11 -24.70
CA ALA A 539 4.53 15.82 -24.23
C ALA A 539 4.01 14.46 -24.71
N ALA A 540 4.40 14.03 -25.90
CA ALA A 540 4.07 12.71 -26.46
C ALA A 540 4.92 11.56 -25.90
N GLY A 541 5.89 11.83 -25.02
CA GLY A 541 6.78 10.81 -24.44
C GLY A 541 7.84 10.26 -25.41
N VAL A 542 8.09 10.94 -26.53
CA VAL A 542 9.17 10.59 -27.47
C VAL A 542 10.52 11.00 -26.90
N TYR A 543 10.58 12.18 -26.27
CA TYR A 543 11.71 12.61 -25.44
C TYR A 543 11.25 12.69 -23.98
N ASP A 544 12.17 12.42 -23.05
CA ASP A 544 11.90 12.50 -21.61
C ASP A 544 12.02 13.94 -21.09
N ALA A 545 12.92 14.72 -21.70
CA ALA A 545 13.05 16.15 -21.47
C ALA A 545 13.69 16.81 -22.71
N ALA A 546 13.77 18.15 -22.70
CA ALA A 546 14.47 18.90 -23.72
C ALA A 546 15.40 19.95 -23.09
N VAL A 547 16.58 20.12 -23.68
CA VAL A 547 17.59 21.09 -23.20
C VAL A 547 18.01 21.98 -24.36
N GLY A 548 18.05 23.28 -24.11
CA GLY A 548 18.54 24.28 -25.05
C GLY A 548 18.03 25.68 -24.75
N ASP A 549 18.27 26.60 -25.69
CA ASP A 549 17.63 27.91 -25.72
C ASP A 549 16.14 27.73 -26.09
N LEU A 550 15.30 27.52 -25.07
CA LEU A 550 13.87 27.26 -25.20
C LEU A 550 13.09 28.36 -24.48
N ALA A 551 12.54 29.30 -25.24
CA ALA A 551 11.69 30.34 -24.67
C ALA A 551 10.43 29.74 -24.02
N ILE A 552 10.20 30.08 -22.76
CA ILE A 552 9.00 29.72 -22.00
C ILE A 552 7.85 30.60 -22.48
N THR A 553 6.80 29.99 -23.03
CA THR A 553 5.60 30.70 -23.51
C THR A 553 4.34 30.03 -23.00
N THR A 554 3.26 30.78 -22.85
CA THR A 554 1.98 30.29 -22.28
C THR A 554 1.41 29.07 -23.01
N ASN A 555 1.62 28.96 -24.33
CA ASN A 555 1.17 27.78 -25.08
C ASN A 555 2.00 26.54 -24.76
N ARG A 556 3.31 26.70 -24.49
CA ARG A 556 4.22 25.58 -24.19
C ARG A 556 4.05 25.07 -22.76
N THR A 557 3.79 25.96 -21.81
CA THR A 557 3.53 25.60 -20.40
C THR A 557 2.22 24.82 -20.22
N ARG A 558 1.32 24.83 -21.22
CA ARG A 558 0.12 23.97 -21.23
C ARG A 558 0.41 22.54 -21.69
N MET A 559 1.56 22.31 -22.33
CA MET A 559 1.94 21.01 -22.89
C MET A 559 2.92 20.26 -21.99
N VAL A 560 3.89 20.97 -21.40
CA VAL A 560 4.94 20.40 -20.55
C VAL A 560 5.26 21.33 -19.39
N ASP A 561 5.80 20.75 -18.32
CA ASP A 561 6.37 21.50 -17.21
C ASP A 561 7.76 22.06 -17.58
N PHE A 562 8.05 23.27 -17.10
CA PHE A 562 9.34 23.95 -17.30
C PHE A 562 10.08 24.13 -15.98
N THR A 563 11.40 24.14 -16.03
CA THR A 563 12.22 24.59 -14.92
C THR A 563 12.08 26.10 -14.72
N GLN A 564 12.62 26.61 -13.62
CA GLN A 564 12.86 28.06 -13.50
C GLN A 564 13.77 28.53 -14.65
N PRO A 565 13.55 29.74 -15.20
CA PRO A 565 14.40 30.28 -16.25
C PRO A 565 15.81 30.52 -15.70
N TYR A 566 16.82 30.01 -16.40
CA TYR A 566 18.24 30.18 -16.04
C TYR A 566 18.90 31.36 -16.78
N ILE A 567 18.19 31.98 -17.73
CA ILE A 567 18.60 33.18 -18.43
C ILE A 567 17.36 34.04 -18.68
N GLU A 568 17.45 35.33 -18.38
CA GLU A 568 16.37 36.28 -18.68
C GLU A 568 16.38 36.63 -20.17
N SER A 569 15.22 36.56 -20.81
CA SER A 569 15.04 36.98 -22.21
C SER A 569 14.46 38.39 -22.27
N GLY A 570 15.07 39.28 -23.07
CA GLY A 570 14.56 40.61 -23.36
C GLY A 570 14.54 40.91 -24.86
N LEU A 571 13.50 41.60 -25.33
CA LEU A 571 13.44 42.10 -26.71
C LEU A 571 14.26 43.38 -26.82
N VAL A 572 15.31 43.36 -27.64
CA VAL A 572 16.16 44.52 -27.92
C VAL A 572 16.15 44.81 -29.41
N VAL A 573 16.07 46.09 -29.78
CA VAL A 573 16.17 46.53 -31.17
C VAL A 573 17.63 46.88 -31.47
N VAL A 574 18.22 46.19 -32.44
CA VAL A 574 19.58 46.49 -32.94
C VAL A 574 19.44 47.29 -34.23
N ALA A 575 19.96 48.52 -34.24
CA ALA A 575 19.97 49.38 -35.42
C ALA A 575 21.40 49.88 -35.72
N PRO A 576 21.81 49.93 -37.00
CA PRO A 576 23.13 50.41 -37.37
C PRO A 576 23.25 51.92 -37.11
N VAL A 577 24.25 52.32 -36.33
CA VAL A 577 24.54 53.74 -36.10
C VAL A 577 25.43 54.27 -37.22
N ARG A 578 24.90 55.20 -38.03
CA ARG A 578 25.70 55.97 -39.00
C ARG A 578 26.21 57.24 -38.33
N LYS A 579 27.53 57.42 -38.26
CA LYS A 579 28.14 58.69 -37.81
C LYS A 579 27.87 59.79 -38.85
N ARG A 580 27.34 60.95 -38.42
CA ARG A 580 27.21 62.14 -39.27
C ARG A 580 28.57 62.86 -39.33
N ASN A 581 29.13 63.03 -40.53
CA ASN A 581 30.32 63.86 -40.71
C ASN A 581 29.97 65.33 -40.49
N SER A 582 30.65 66.01 -39.57
CA SER A 582 30.56 67.45 -39.37
C SER A 582 31.26 68.17 -40.52
N ASN A 583 30.52 68.99 -41.27
CA ASN A 583 31.11 69.84 -42.32
C ASN A 583 31.52 71.19 -41.69
N GLU A 584 32.81 71.50 -41.70
CA GLU A 584 33.37 72.73 -41.13
C GLU A 584 32.83 74.00 -41.81
N TRP A 585 32.40 73.91 -43.07
CA TRP A 585 31.79 75.01 -43.83
C TRP A 585 30.28 75.15 -43.62
N ALA A 586 29.72 74.46 -42.62
CA ALA A 586 28.29 74.55 -42.31
C ALA A 586 27.83 75.98 -41.98
N PHE A 587 28.72 76.85 -41.49
CA PHE A 587 28.40 78.24 -41.17
C PHE A 587 28.15 79.13 -42.41
N LEU A 588 28.57 78.71 -43.62
CA LEU A 588 28.27 79.43 -44.86
C LEU A 588 26.92 79.02 -45.48
N ARG A 589 26.32 77.90 -45.04
CA ARG A 589 25.01 77.44 -45.52
C ARG A 589 23.84 78.42 -45.35
N PRO A 590 23.78 79.29 -44.32
CA PRO A 590 22.62 80.16 -44.12
C PRO A 590 22.38 81.17 -45.24
N PHE A 591 23.41 81.55 -46.00
CA PHE A 591 23.29 82.52 -47.09
C PHE A 591 23.79 81.93 -48.41
N THR A 592 23.14 82.32 -49.51
CA THR A 592 23.65 81.98 -50.84
C THR A 592 24.98 82.69 -51.10
N PRO A 593 25.86 82.14 -51.95
CA PRO A 593 27.10 82.83 -52.34
C PRO A 593 26.83 84.24 -52.87
N MET A 594 25.69 84.43 -53.55
CA MET A 594 25.24 85.74 -54.02
C MET A 594 24.97 86.72 -52.88
N MET A 595 24.32 86.29 -51.79
CA MET A 595 24.06 87.13 -50.61
C MET A 595 25.36 87.51 -49.88
N TRP A 596 26.33 86.60 -49.80
CA TRP A 596 27.67 86.92 -49.29
C TRP A 596 28.38 87.96 -50.15
N CYS A 597 28.32 87.82 -51.49
CA CYS A 597 28.86 88.83 -52.40
C CYS A 597 28.16 90.18 -52.26
N VAL A 598 26.82 90.21 -52.15
CA VAL A 598 26.05 91.44 -51.95
C VAL A 598 26.43 92.11 -50.62
N THR A 599 26.60 91.34 -49.54
CA THR A 599 27.02 91.86 -48.24
C THR A 599 28.43 92.46 -48.30
N GLY A 600 29.36 91.79 -49.00
CA GLY A 600 30.71 92.32 -49.23
C GLY A 600 30.71 93.62 -50.04
N ILE A 601 29.89 93.70 -51.10
CA ILE A 601 29.75 94.92 -51.91
C ILE A 601 29.12 96.05 -51.10
N LEU A 602 28.10 95.76 -50.29
CA LEU A 602 27.47 96.74 -49.40
C LEU A 602 28.50 97.34 -48.42
N PHE A 603 29.34 96.49 -47.83
CA PHE A 603 30.40 96.92 -46.91
C PHE A 603 31.39 97.89 -47.58
N LEU A 604 31.79 97.59 -48.82
CA LEU A 604 32.64 98.49 -49.62
C LEU A 604 31.96 99.83 -49.93
N VAL A 605 30.68 99.82 -50.30
CA VAL A 605 29.92 101.05 -50.59
C VAL A 605 29.81 101.93 -49.34
N VAL A 606 29.50 101.33 -48.17
CA VAL A 606 29.47 102.06 -46.90
C VAL A 606 30.84 102.67 -46.59
N GLY A 607 31.92 101.90 -46.74
CA GLY A 607 33.27 102.40 -46.52
C GLY A 607 33.65 103.57 -47.46
N VAL A 608 33.22 103.55 -48.73
CA VAL A 608 33.41 104.68 -49.65
C VAL A 608 32.60 105.91 -49.23
N VAL A 609 31.38 105.74 -48.74
CA VAL A 609 30.55 106.86 -48.24
C VAL A 609 31.20 107.50 -47.01
N VAL A 610 31.65 106.69 -46.05
CA VAL A 610 32.38 107.16 -44.86
C VAL A 610 33.65 107.91 -45.28
N TRP A 611 34.41 107.37 -46.24
CA TRP A 611 35.57 108.05 -46.80
C TRP A 611 35.21 109.42 -47.38
N ILE A 612 34.15 109.56 -48.20
CA ILE A 612 33.75 110.86 -48.76
C ILE A 612 33.39 111.89 -47.67
N LEU A 613 32.65 111.46 -46.64
CA LEU A 613 32.19 112.35 -45.57
C LEU A 613 33.32 112.79 -44.64
N GLU A 614 34.21 111.87 -44.26
CA GLU A 614 35.25 112.14 -43.27
C GLU A 614 36.58 112.59 -43.87
N HIS A 615 36.83 112.37 -45.17
CA HIS A 615 38.12 112.70 -45.80
C HIS A 615 38.54 114.17 -45.65
N ARG A 616 37.57 115.09 -45.51
CA ARG A 616 37.85 116.51 -45.32
C ARG A 616 38.25 116.89 -43.88
N ILE A 617 37.84 116.12 -42.87
CA ILE A 617 37.97 116.49 -41.44
C ILE A 617 38.90 115.54 -40.69
N ASN A 618 38.90 114.25 -41.03
CA ASN A 618 39.65 113.21 -40.32
C ASN A 618 41.04 113.01 -40.95
N ASP A 619 42.08 113.17 -40.14
CA ASP A 619 43.48 113.07 -40.59
C ASP A 619 43.90 111.64 -41.00
N ASP A 620 43.17 110.60 -40.55
CA ASP A 620 43.45 109.21 -40.94
C ASP A 620 43.13 108.92 -42.42
N PHE A 621 42.26 109.71 -43.05
CA PHE A 621 41.93 109.60 -44.47
C PHE A 621 42.83 110.46 -45.38
N ARG A 622 43.84 111.15 -44.83
CA ARG A 622 44.77 112.03 -45.60
C ARG A 622 46.12 111.37 -45.93
N GLY A 623 46.31 110.11 -45.55
CA GLY A 623 47.53 109.33 -45.85
C GLY A 623 47.63 108.79 -47.29
N PRO A 624 48.70 108.04 -47.64
CA PRO A 624 48.86 107.45 -48.98
C PRO A 624 47.71 106.48 -49.33
N PRO A 625 47.41 106.24 -50.63
CA PRO A 625 46.19 105.53 -51.08
C PRO A 625 45.98 104.16 -50.43
N LYS A 626 47.05 103.40 -50.18
CA LYS A 626 46.98 102.10 -49.48
C LYS A 626 46.42 102.21 -48.07
N ARG A 627 46.77 103.27 -47.33
CA ARG A 627 46.30 103.48 -45.95
C ARG A 627 44.82 103.82 -45.95
N GLN A 628 44.36 104.63 -46.91
CA GLN A 628 42.95 104.95 -47.07
C GLN A 628 42.10 103.72 -47.38
N ILE A 629 42.58 102.80 -48.23
CA ILE A 629 41.86 101.56 -48.57
C ILE A 629 41.75 100.63 -47.36
N VAL A 630 42.79 100.52 -46.53
CA VAL A 630 42.73 99.70 -45.31
C VAL A 630 41.72 100.28 -44.32
N THR A 631 41.68 101.61 -44.15
CA THR A 631 40.69 102.26 -43.29
C THR A 631 39.25 102.15 -43.82
N ILE A 632 39.05 101.93 -45.13
CA ILE A 632 37.73 101.64 -45.73
C ILE A 632 37.27 100.20 -45.45
N LEU A 633 38.21 99.27 -45.30
CA LEU A 633 37.97 97.82 -45.16
C LEU A 633 38.02 97.32 -43.72
N TRP A 634 38.45 98.17 -42.79
CA TRP A 634 38.51 97.93 -41.35
C TRP A 634 37.28 98.53 -40.68
#